data_AF-A0AAR2JN06-F1
#
_entry.id   AF-A0AAR2JN06-F1
#
_cell.length_a   1.000
_cell.length_b   1.000
_cell.length_c   1.000
_cell.angle_alpha   90.00
_cell.angle_beta   90.00
_cell.angle_gamma   90.00
#
_symmetry.space_group_name_H-M   'P 1'
#
loop_
_entity.id
_entity.type
_entity.pdbx_description
1 polymer ?
#
loop_
_entity_poly.entity_id
_entity_poly.type
_entity_poly.pdbx_seq_one_letter_code
_entity_poly.pdbx_strand_id
1 'polypeptide(L)'
;MQRRVIALLSSLLGLTVSVHDEQLSIRIPCQAKVEPGLQYRKISWYKVKEESDGLIGLVIKDLHTHETVLYKFANQSYEVGDDYSLLLPEFSEKDCGHYRCTLWPPLDHYIQDGDYEFYQFGCSKPPLQSKTVTGEKTRTSVNNIPLFLIISGVLAFANVVIIYLSWRRITWNKKAKQVYFCESLKRDSVNCSDDISKSCSV
;
A
#
# COMPACT_ATOMS: atom_id res chain seq x y z
N MET A 1 11.17 -23.36 -83.58
CA MET A 1 11.18 -24.22 -82.37
C MET A 1 12.27 -23.71 -81.43
N GLN A 2 11.89 -23.39 -80.18
CA GLN A 2 12.70 -23.27 -78.94
C GLN A 2 13.93 -22.33 -78.93
N ARG A 3 13.88 -21.16 -78.26
CA ARG A 3 13.95 -20.88 -76.78
C ARG A 3 15.31 -21.24 -76.15
N ARG A 4 15.81 -20.28 -75.33
CA ARG A 4 16.87 -20.30 -74.29
C ARG A 4 18.13 -19.52 -74.73
N VAL A 5 18.72 -18.55 -74.02
CA VAL A 5 18.66 -18.05 -72.62
C VAL A 5 19.08 -16.56 -72.66
N ILE A 6 18.19 -15.63 -72.31
CA ILE A 6 18.23 -14.73 -71.13
C ILE A 6 19.55 -13.97 -70.91
N ALA A 7 19.47 -12.70 -71.31
CA ALA A 7 20.11 -11.50 -70.80
C ALA A 7 20.97 -11.66 -69.53
N LEU A 8 22.27 -11.35 -69.68
CA LEU A 8 23.12 -10.90 -68.60
C LEU A 8 23.32 -9.38 -68.75
N LEU A 9 23.34 -8.70 -67.59
CA LEU A 9 23.78 -7.31 -67.36
C LEU A 9 22.70 -6.22 -67.39
N SER A 10 21.80 -6.29 -66.40
CA SER A 10 21.15 -5.10 -65.81
C SER A 10 21.37 -5.10 -64.29
N SER A 11 22.62 -5.03 -63.84
CA SER A 11 22.97 -4.94 -62.41
C SER A 11 23.14 -3.48 -61.99
N LEU A 12 22.07 -2.69 -62.00
CA LEU A 12 22.08 -1.31 -61.48
C LEU A 12 20.64 -0.86 -61.14
N LEU A 13 19.96 -1.57 -60.24
CA LEU A 13 18.76 -1.09 -59.56
C LEU A 13 18.46 -2.02 -58.39
N GLY A 14 18.43 -1.47 -57.17
CA GLY A 14 17.98 -2.21 -55.99
C GLY A 14 18.84 -2.05 -54.74
N LEU A 15 19.40 -0.87 -54.46
CA LEU A 15 19.54 -0.46 -53.07
C LEU A 15 18.13 -0.16 -52.56
N THR A 16 17.36 -1.20 -52.24
CA THR A 16 16.23 -1.06 -51.34
C THR A 16 16.86 -0.79 -49.98
N VAL A 17 17.04 0.49 -49.66
CA VAL A 17 17.14 0.94 -48.28
C VAL A 17 15.90 0.37 -47.61
N SER A 18 16.08 -0.65 -46.78
CA SER A 18 15.07 -1.00 -45.79
C SER A 18 15.02 0.20 -44.87
N VAL A 19 14.15 1.15 -45.21
CA VAL A 19 13.61 2.09 -44.24
C VAL A 19 12.82 1.21 -43.29
N HIS A 20 13.51 0.63 -42.31
CA HIS A 20 12.85 0.37 -41.05
C HIS A 20 12.42 1.76 -40.60
N ASP A 21 11.11 1.98 -40.69
CA ASP A 21 10.44 3.11 -40.07
C ASP A 21 10.80 3.02 -38.59
N GLU A 22 11.84 3.75 -38.17
CA GLU A 22 12.08 4.00 -36.75
C GLU A 22 10.90 4.89 -36.33
N GLN A 23 9.79 4.25 -35.99
CA GLN A 23 8.61 4.93 -35.54
C GLN A 23 9.00 5.68 -34.27
N LEU A 24 9.14 6.99 -34.41
CA LEU A 24 9.65 7.90 -33.40
C LEU A 24 8.61 8.02 -32.29
N SER A 25 8.57 7.03 -31.40
CA SER A 25 7.70 7.05 -30.23
C SER A 25 8.27 7.96 -29.16
N ILE A 26 7.40 8.77 -28.57
CA ILE A 26 7.75 9.58 -27.42
C ILE A 26 7.76 8.68 -26.19
N ARG A 27 8.80 8.85 -25.38
CA ARG A 27 9.05 8.02 -24.20
C ARG A 27 8.70 8.78 -22.92
N ILE A 28 7.80 8.22 -22.12
CA ILE A 28 7.49 8.70 -20.77
C ILE A 28 8.14 7.73 -19.77
N PRO A 29 9.21 8.13 -19.06
CA PRO A 29 9.95 7.22 -18.20
C PRO A 29 9.17 6.89 -16.93
N CYS A 30 9.23 5.63 -16.50
CA CYS A 30 8.68 5.22 -15.21
C CYS A 30 9.63 5.64 -14.08
N GLN A 31 9.12 6.39 -13.09
CA GLN A 31 9.91 6.84 -11.92
C GLN A 31 9.75 5.93 -10.69
N ALA A 32 9.15 4.75 -10.85
CA ALA A 32 8.96 3.80 -9.74
C ALA A 32 10.33 3.31 -9.24
N LYS A 33 10.47 3.16 -7.92
CA LYS A 33 11.72 2.73 -7.30
C LYS A 33 11.88 1.21 -7.44
N VAL A 34 12.63 0.81 -8.47
CA VAL A 34 12.96 -0.61 -8.73
C VAL A 34 13.82 -1.17 -7.59
N GLU A 35 13.37 -2.26 -6.98
CA GLU A 35 14.15 -3.01 -6.00
C GLU A 35 15.26 -3.84 -6.69
N PRO A 36 16.55 -3.69 -6.30
CA PRO A 36 17.63 -4.43 -6.93
C PRO A 36 17.45 -5.95 -6.84
N GLY A 37 17.58 -6.65 -7.96
CA GLY A 37 17.46 -8.11 -8.04
C GLY A 37 16.03 -8.65 -8.01
N LEU A 38 15.02 -7.77 -7.91
CA LEU A 38 13.62 -8.17 -7.96
C LEU A 38 13.12 -8.25 -9.40
N GLN A 39 12.53 -9.39 -9.75
CA GLN A 39 11.87 -9.59 -11.04
C GLN A 39 10.38 -9.23 -10.90
N TYR A 40 9.98 -8.07 -11.43
CA TYR A 40 8.57 -7.67 -11.43
C TYR A 40 7.75 -8.54 -12.39
N ARG A 41 6.50 -8.81 -12.03
CA ARG A 41 5.59 -9.65 -12.82
C ARG A 41 4.90 -8.85 -13.91
N LYS A 42 4.48 -7.62 -13.59
CA LYS A 42 3.70 -6.78 -14.51
C LYS A 42 4.04 -5.31 -14.28
N ILE A 43 3.76 -4.51 -15.31
CA ILE A 43 3.69 -3.06 -15.20
C ILE A 43 2.36 -2.57 -15.74
N SER A 44 1.74 -1.66 -15.01
CA SER A 44 0.55 -0.94 -15.45
C SER A 44 0.86 0.54 -15.59
N TRP A 45 0.33 1.16 -16.63
CA TRP A 45 0.38 2.60 -16.84
C TRP A 45 -1.02 3.20 -16.80
N TYR A 46 -1.11 4.34 -16.12
CA TYR A 46 -2.32 5.10 -15.93
C TYR A 46 -2.08 6.57 -16.26
N LYS A 47 -3.12 7.25 -16.74
CA LYS A 47 -3.22 8.70 -16.70
C LYS A 47 -3.97 9.12 -15.44
N VAL A 48 -3.41 10.04 -14.66
CA VAL A 48 -4.03 10.58 -13.46
C VAL A 48 -4.97 11.72 -13.87
N LYS A 49 -6.19 11.75 -13.33
CA LYS A 49 -7.15 12.83 -13.60
C LYS A 49 -6.67 14.11 -12.91
N GLU A 50 -6.80 15.27 -13.55
CA GLU A 50 -6.30 16.54 -12.98
C GLU A 50 -7.12 16.99 -11.76
N GLU A 51 -8.42 16.72 -11.75
CA GLU A 51 -9.34 17.19 -10.70
C GLU A 51 -9.51 16.21 -9.52
N SER A 52 -8.96 14.99 -9.62
CA SER A 52 -9.13 13.94 -8.61
C SER A 52 -7.98 12.94 -8.67
N ASP A 53 -7.71 12.20 -7.60
CA ASP A 53 -6.72 11.10 -7.62
C ASP A 53 -7.19 9.85 -8.40
N GLY A 54 -8.17 10.01 -9.30
CA GLY A 54 -8.68 8.94 -10.14
C GLY A 54 -7.69 8.55 -11.23
N LEU A 55 -7.65 7.26 -11.55
CA LEU A 55 -6.77 6.68 -12.56
C LEU A 55 -7.56 6.27 -13.80
N ILE A 56 -7.04 6.59 -14.99
CA ILE A 56 -7.51 6.09 -16.28
C ILE A 56 -6.47 5.09 -16.78
N GLY A 57 -6.84 3.81 -16.85
CA GLY A 57 -5.95 2.77 -17.35
C GLY A 57 -5.56 2.99 -18.82
N LEU A 58 -4.27 2.88 -19.12
CA LEU A 58 -3.73 3.00 -20.48
C LEU A 58 -3.32 1.63 -21.01
N VAL A 59 -2.34 1.01 -20.36
CA VAL A 59 -1.77 -0.27 -20.79
C VAL A 59 -1.28 -1.08 -19.59
N ILE A 60 -1.33 -2.40 -19.71
CA ILE A 60 -0.66 -3.33 -18.81
C ILE A 60 0.21 -4.29 -19.64
N LYS A 61 1.45 -4.49 -19.22
CA LYS A 61 2.37 -5.46 -19.82
C LYS A 61 2.73 -6.52 -18.78
N ASP A 62 2.56 -7.78 -19.15
CA ASP A 62 3.14 -8.90 -18.42
C ASP A 62 4.64 -8.95 -18.74
N LEU A 63 5.49 -8.85 -17.72
CA LEU A 63 6.94 -8.77 -17.90
C LEU A 63 7.57 -10.15 -18.07
N HIS A 64 6.82 -11.23 -17.83
CA HIS A 64 7.29 -12.58 -18.07
C HIS A 64 6.95 -13.03 -19.50
N THR A 65 5.69 -12.88 -19.91
CA THR A 65 5.24 -13.29 -21.25
C THR A 65 5.48 -12.21 -22.32
N HIS A 66 5.79 -10.98 -21.90
CA HIS A 66 5.91 -9.80 -22.76
C HIS A 66 4.60 -9.39 -23.45
N GLU A 67 3.48 -9.99 -23.05
CA GLU A 67 2.16 -9.67 -23.60
C GLU A 67 1.70 -8.31 -23.08
N THR A 68 1.20 -7.49 -24.00
CA THR A 68 0.71 -6.15 -23.72
C THR A 68 -0.78 -6.06 -24.00
N VAL A 69 -1.55 -5.54 -23.05
CA VAL A 69 -3.00 -5.40 -23.14
C VAL A 69 -3.38 -3.96 -22.85
N LEU A 70 -4.18 -3.37 -23.74
CA LEU A 70 -4.75 -2.04 -23.54
C LEU A 70 -5.99 -2.11 -22.63
N TYR A 71 -6.14 -1.12 -21.77
CA TYR A 71 -7.40 -0.98 -21.03
C TYR A 71 -8.52 -0.49 -21.95
N LYS A 72 -9.77 -0.80 -21.61
CA LYS A 72 -10.96 -0.50 -22.42
C LYS A 72 -11.08 0.97 -22.88
N PHE A 73 -10.57 1.91 -22.08
CA PHE A 73 -10.66 3.35 -22.34
C PHE A 73 -9.32 3.97 -22.74
N ALA A 74 -8.38 3.15 -23.21
CA ALA A 74 -7.14 3.65 -23.79
C ALA A 74 -7.45 4.41 -25.09
N ASN A 75 -6.99 5.66 -25.17
CA ASN A 75 -7.30 6.54 -26.30
C ASN A 75 -6.47 6.23 -27.56
N GLN A 76 -5.42 5.41 -27.45
CA GLN A 76 -4.50 5.07 -28.54
C GLN A 76 -3.69 3.80 -28.21
N SER A 77 -2.89 3.34 -29.17
CA SER A 77 -2.01 2.18 -29.05
C SER A 77 -0.77 2.52 -28.20
N TYR A 78 -0.92 2.41 -26.89
CA TYR A 78 0.19 2.50 -25.96
C TYR A 78 1.00 1.20 -25.94
N GLU A 79 2.32 1.31 -25.87
CA GLU A 79 3.21 0.19 -25.61
C GLU A 79 4.07 0.46 -24.37
N VAL A 80 4.75 -0.57 -23.88
CA VAL A 80 5.68 -0.45 -22.75
C VAL A 80 7.06 -0.92 -23.20
N GLY A 81 8.04 -0.02 -23.11
CA GLY A 81 9.44 -0.29 -23.40
C GLY A 81 10.09 -1.21 -22.36
N ASP A 82 11.29 -1.71 -22.68
CA ASP A 82 12.03 -2.63 -21.82
C ASP A 82 12.56 -1.96 -20.54
N ASP A 83 12.71 -0.64 -20.56
CA ASP A 83 13.05 0.22 -19.42
C ASP A 83 11.82 0.65 -18.61
N TYR A 84 10.69 -0.04 -18.77
CA TYR A 84 9.41 0.26 -18.13
C TYR A 84 8.74 1.56 -18.59
N SER A 85 9.30 2.26 -19.56
CA SER A 85 8.71 3.50 -20.08
C SER A 85 7.39 3.23 -20.83
N LEU A 86 6.48 4.20 -20.78
CA LEU A 86 5.33 4.24 -21.67
C LEU A 86 5.78 4.79 -23.02
N LEU A 87 5.47 4.06 -24.08
CA LEU A 87 5.73 4.46 -25.45
C LEU A 87 4.45 5.03 -26.06
N LEU A 88 4.55 6.29 -26.45
CA LEU A 88 3.49 7.09 -27.03
C LEU A 88 3.77 7.22 -28.55
N PRO A 89 2.98 6.60 -29.44
CA PRO A 89 3.28 6.60 -30.88
C PRO A 89 3.07 7.97 -31.51
N GLU A 90 2.05 8.71 -31.08
CA GLU A 90 1.73 10.05 -31.55
C GLU A 90 1.41 10.95 -30.36
N PHE A 91 1.86 12.20 -30.41
CA PHE A 91 1.57 13.18 -29.37
C PHE A 91 0.42 14.09 -29.77
N SER A 92 -0.52 14.27 -28.84
CA SER A 92 -1.56 15.29 -28.88
C SER A 92 -1.58 16.12 -27.61
N GLU A 93 -2.21 17.30 -27.64
CA GLU A 93 -2.40 18.12 -26.43
C GLU A 93 -3.20 17.37 -25.34
N LYS A 94 -4.03 16.40 -25.73
CA LYS A 94 -4.77 15.54 -24.78
C LYS A 94 -3.86 14.55 -24.05
N ASP A 95 -2.62 14.38 -24.48
CA ASP A 95 -1.62 13.55 -23.81
C ASP A 95 -0.80 14.36 -22.81
N CYS A 96 -0.93 15.68 -22.79
CA CYS A 96 -0.41 16.47 -21.68
C CYS A 96 -1.06 16.03 -20.37
N GLY A 97 -0.28 15.89 -19.30
CA GLY A 97 -0.81 15.58 -17.99
C GLY A 97 0.12 14.78 -17.10
N HIS A 98 -0.47 14.25 -16.04
CA HIS A 98 0.21 13.43 -15.04
C HIS A 98 -0.01 11.95 -15.30
N TYR A 99 1.07 11.18 -15.32
CA TYR A 99 1.07 9.74 -15.57
C TYR A 99 1.61 8.98 -14.37
N ARG A 100 1.05 7.79 -14.12
CA ARG A 100 1.51 6.88 -13.08
C ARG A 100 1.85 5.52 -13.67
N CYS A 101 3.06 5.05 -13.41
CA CYS A 101 3.42 3.65 -13.59
C CYS A 101 3.32 2.91 -12.26
N THR A 102 2.88 1.66 -12.31
CA THR A 102 2.79 0.76 -11.16
C THR A 102 3.51 -0.54 -11.51
N LEU A 103 4.58 -0.85 -10.78
CA LEU A 103 5.33 -2.09 -10.88
C LEU A 103 4.76 -3.11 -9.88
N TRP A 104 4.30 -4.25 -10.41
CA TRP A 104 3.68 -5.32 -9.63
C TRP A 104 4.72 -6.40 -9.32
N PRO A 105 5.20 -6.49 -8.07
CA PRO A 105 6.24 -7.44 -7.71
C PRO A 105 5.65 -8.85 -7.52
N PRO A 106 6.49 -9.85 -7.23
CA PRO A 106 6.04 -11.09 -6.63
C PRO A 106 5.38 -10.88 -5.26
N LEU A 107 4.76 -11.95 -4.75
CA LEU A 107 4.22 -11.96 -3.39
C LEU A 107 5.34 -11.64 -2.38
N ASP A 108 4.96 -11.08 -1.24
CA ASP A 108 5.85 -10.63 -0.15
C ASP A 108 6.69 -9.38 -0.41
N HIS A 109 6.51 -8.72 -1.56
CA HIS A 109 7.13 -7.43 -1.89
C HIS A 109 6.09 -6.32 -2.06
N TYR A 110 6.52 -5.06 -1.90
CA TYR A 110 5.64 -3.91 -2.03
C TYR A 110 5.47 -3.46 -3.48
N ILE A 111 4.23 -3.13 -3.86
CA ILE A 111 3.94 -2.47 -5.13
C ILE A 111 4.68 -1.12 -5.14
N GLN A 112 5.35 -0.84 -6.25
CA GLN A 112 6.11 0.39 -6.43
C GLN A 112 5.41 1.26 -7.47
N ASP A 113 5.03 2.47 -7.07
CA ASP A 113 4.44 3.47 -7.95
C ASP A 113 5.48 4.53 -8.33
N GLY A 114 5.34 5.05 -9.55
CA GLY A 114 6.15 6.14 -10.07
C GLY A 114 5.28 7.14 -10.82
N ASP A 115 5.45 8.40 -10.49
CA ASP A 115 4.69 9.51 -11.06
C ASP A 115 5.55 10.30 -12.04
N TYR A 116 4.97 10.75 -13.16
CA TYR A 116 5.67 11.54 -14.17
C TYR A 116 4.76 12.63 -14.75
N GLU A 117 5.19 13.89 -14.65
CA GLU A 117 4.54 15.03 -15.30
C GLU A 117 5.01 15.18 -16.74
N PHE A 118 4.13 14.93 -17.70
CA PHE A 118 4.42 15.02 -19.11
C PHE A 118 3.73 16.24 -19.74
N TYR A 119 4.51 17.30 -19.98
CA TYR A 119 4.05 18.54 -20.58
C TYR A 119 5.07 19.05 -21.62
N GLN A 120 4.90 18.63 -22.88
CA GLN A 120 5.72 19.10 -24.01
C GLN A 120 5.33 20.51 -24.49
N PHE A 121 6.04 21.02 -25.50
CA PHE A 121 5.73 22.29 -26.15
C PHE A 121 4.30 22.26 -26.72
N GLY A 122 3.50 23.27 -26.39
CA GLY A 122 2.08 23.34 -26.75
C GLY A 122 1.12 22.87 -25.66
N CYS A 123 1.61 22.26 -24.57
CA CYS A 123 0.76 21.94 -23.43
C CYS A 123 0.47 23.19 -22.59
N SER A 124 -0.81 23.44 -22.32
CA SER A 124 -1.22 24.37 -21.27
C SER A 124 -1.00 23.70 -19.91
N LYS A 125 0.12 23.98 -19.24
CA LYS A 125 0.30 23.54 -17.86
C LYS A 125 -0.79 24.19 -17.01
N PRO A 126 -1.60 23.42 -16.27
CA PRO A 126 -2.42 24.02 -15.23
C PRO A 126 -1.48 24.82 -14.32
N PRO A 127 -1.92 25.98 -13.78
CA PRO A 127 -1.13 26.71 -12.81
C PRO A 127 -0.64 25.69 -11.78
N LEU A 128 0.62 25.79 -11.36
CA LEU A 128 1.08 25.13 -10.15
C LEU A 128 0.17 25.65 -9.05
N GLN A 129 -0.97 24.99 -8.85
CA GLN A 129 -1.56 24.93 -7.56
C GLN A 129 -0.47 24.23 -6.78
N SER A 130 0.34 25.02 -6.08
CA SER A 130 0.72 24.63 -4.75
C SER A 130 -0.60 24.41 -3.99
N LYS A 131 -1.27 23.29 -4.28
CA LYS A 131 -1.47 22.35 -3.22
C LYS A 131 -0.09 22.24 -2.58
N THR A 132 0.12 23.07 -1.56
CA THR A 132 0.73 22.63 -0.31
C THR A 132 -0.10 21.45 0.22
N VAL A 133 -0.29 20.40 -0.60
CA VAL A 133 -0.09 19.06 -0.14
C VAL A 133 1.41 19.08 0.02
N THR A 134 1.83 19.44 1.23
CA THR A 134 3.00 18.81 1.81
C THR A 134 2.92 17.36 1.34
N GLY A 135 3.67 17.02 0.30
CA GLY A 135 4.25 15.72 0.11
C GLY A 135 5.26 15.48 1.23
N GLU A 136 4.89 15.82 2.47
CA GLU A 136 5.03 14.88 3.53
C GLU A 136 4.48 13.61 2.91
N LYS A 137 5.38 12.67 2.67
CA LYS A 137 5.13 11.34 3.21
C LYS A 137 4.61 11.60 4.62
N THR A 138 3.31 11.84 4.76
CA THR A 138 2.59 11.47 5.93
C THR A 138 2.69 9.94 5.85
N ARG A 139 3.85 9.43 6.32
CA ARG A 139 3.80 8.87 7.65
C ARG A 139 2.96 9.88 8.43
N THR A 140 1.64 9.69 8.38
CA THR A 140 0.88 9.71 9.60
C THR A 140 1.69 8.76 10.49
N SER A 141 2.76 9.29 11.10
CA SER A 141 2.87 9.25 12.53
C SER A 141 1.52 9.81 12.95
N VAL A 142 0.51 8.93 12.90
CA VAL A 142 -0.66 9.08 13.71
C VAL A 142 0.04 9.15 15.05
N ASN A 143 0.13 10.37 15.58
CA ASN A 143 0.61 10.59 16.92
C ASN A 143 -0.47 9.94 17.77
N ASN A 144 -0.42 8.62 17.81
CA ASN A 144 -1.20 7.72 18.62
C ASN A 144 -0.63 7.77 20.03
N ILE A 145 0.39 8.59 20.31
CA ILE A 145 0.91 8.83 21.64
C ILE A 145 -0.25 9.16 22.61
N PRO A 146 -1.15 10.14 22.34
CA PRO A 146 -2.35 10.33 23.14
C PRO A 146 -3.25 9.09 23.23
N LEU A 147 -3.47 8.37 22.12
CA LEU A 147 -4.34 7.18 22.12
C LEU A 147 -3.74 6.02 22.93
N PHE A 148 -2.43 5.76 22.82
CA PHE A 148 -1.68 4.77 23.57
C PHE A 148 -1.61 5.13 25.05
N LEU A 149 -1.45 6.41 25.39
CA LEU A 149 -1.51 6.89 26.77
C LEU A 149 -2.92 6.70 27.37
N ILE A 150 -3.97 6.96 26.59
CA ILE A 150 -5.36 6.72 27.01
C ILE A 150 -5.60 5.21 27.22
N ILE A 151 -5.23 4.37 26.26
CA ILE A 151 -5.41 2.91 26.34
C ILE A 151 -4.59 2.35 27.53
N SER A 152 -3.35 2.79 27.71
CA SER A 152 -2.50 2.39 28.83
C SER A 152 -3.11 2.80 30.17
N GLY A 153 -3.65 4.03 30.27
CA GLY A 153 -4.33 4.52 31.48
C GLY A 153 -5.58 3.72 31.83
N VAL A 154 -6.41 3.38 30.84
CA VAL A 154 -7.61 2.55 31.04
C VAL A 154 -7.24 1.15 31.52
N LEU A 155 -6.23 0.53 30.91
CA LEU A 155 -5.75 -0.79 31.31
C LEU A 155 -5.18 -0.78 32.74
N ALA A 156 -4.39 0.24 33.10
CA ALA A 156 -3.84 0.37 34.44
C ALA A 156 -4.96 0.55 35.49
N PHE A 157 -5.95 1.40 35.21
CA PHE A 157 -7.09 1.61 36.09
C PHE A 157 -7.91 0.33 36.29
N ALA A 158 -8.20 -0.40 35.21
CA ALA A 158 -8.91 -1.67 35.30
C ALA A 158 -8.17 -2.68 36.19
N ASN A 159 -6.84 -2.78 36.08
CA ASN A 159 -6.03 -3.66 36.93
C ASN A 159 -6.10 -3.25 38.41
N VAL A 160 -6.04 -1.96 38.73
CA VAL A 160 -6.18 -1.46 40.12
C VAL A 160 -7.56 -1.80 40.68
N VAL A 161 -8.63 -1.64 39.90
CA VAL A 161 -9.99 -1.99 40.31
C VAL A 161 -10.11 -3.50 40.56
N ILE A 162 -9.56 -4.34 39.68
CA ILE A 162 -9.56 -5.80 39.85
C ILE A 162 -8.82 -6.20 41.13
N ILE A 163 -7.64 -5.62 41.39
CA ILE A 163 -6.88 -5.86 42.61
C ILE A 163 -7.67 -5.42 43.85
N TYR A 164 -8.27 -4.24 43.82
CA TYR A 164 -9.10 -3.72 44.92
C TYR A 164 -10.30 -4.61 45.20
N LEU A 165 -11.05 -5.03 44.18
CA LEU A 165 -12.18 -5.94 44.32
C LEU A 165 -11.75 -7.31 44.83
N SER A 166 -10.57 -7.79 44.41
CA SER A 166 -10.01 -9.06 44.88
C SER A 166 -9.60 -8.98 46.35
N TRP A 167 -8.93 -7.90 46.77
CA TRP A 167 -8.62 -7.63 48.17
C TRP A 167 -9.87 -7.49 49.03
N ARG A 168 -10.88 -6.75 48.54
CA ARG A 168 -12.17 -6.60 49.23
C ARG A 168 -12.86 -7.96 49.40
N ARG A 169 -12.85 -8.82 48.37
CA ARG A 169 -13.40 -10.18 48.45
C ARG A 169 -12.64 -11.05 49.45
N ILE A 170 -11.31 -11.00 49.46
CA ILE A 170 -10.48 -11.77 50.39
C ILE A 170 -10.72 -11.31 51.84
N THR A 171 -10.74 -10.01 52.09
CA THR A 171 -10.99 -9.45 53.43
C THR A 171 -12.40 -9.78 53.91
N TRP A 172 -13.41 -9.73 53.03
CA TRP A 172 -14.76 -10.20 53.33
C TRP A 172 -14.79 -11.69 53.67
N ASN A 173 -14.12 -12.54 52.89
CA ASN A 173 -14.03 -13.97 53.19
C ASN A 173 -13.29 -14.26 54.49
N LYS A 174 -12.25 -13.49 54.84
CA LYS A 174 -11.56 -13.58 56.14
C LYS A 174 -12.49 -13.20 57.30
N LYS A 175 -13.23 -12.09 57.17
CA LYS A 175 -14.23 -11.68 58.16
C LYS A 175 -15.35 -12.72 58.30
N ALA A 176 -15.88 -13.24 57.19
CA ALA A 176 -16.90 -14.29 57.21
C ALA A 176 -16.38 -15.56 57.90
N LYS A 177 -15.16 -16.03 57.57
CA LYS A 177 -14.54 -17.17 58.24
C LYS A 177 -14.32 -16.94 59.74
N GLN A 178 -13.91 -15.73 60.14
CA GLN A 178 -13.76 -15.36 61.55
C GLN A 178 -15.09 -15.34 62.30
N VAL A 179 -16.17 -14.86 61.66
CA VAL A 179 -17.54 -14.90 62.21
C VAL A 179 -18.01 -16.34 62.37
N TYR A 180 -17.89 -17.19 61.35
CA TYR A 180 -18.26 -18.61 61.46
C TYR A 180 -17.44 -19.35 62.52
N PHE A 181 -16.16 -19.00 62.71
CA PHE A 181 -15.31 -19.58 63.75
C PHE A 181 -15.69 -19.12 65.17
N CYS A 182 -15.93 -17.81 65.41
CA CYS A 182 -16.45 -17.34 66.71
C CYS A 182 -17.86 -17.94 66.97
N GLU A 183 -18.69 -18.18 65.95
CA GLU A 183 -20.00 -18.84 66.10
C GLU A 183 -19.91 -20.33 66.45
N SER A 184 -18.94 -21.05 65.86
CA SER A 184 -18.66 -22.45 66.21
C SER A 184 -18.12 -22.57 67.64
N LEU A 185 -17.18 -21.70 68.03
CA LEU A 185 -16.67 -21.65 69.40
C LEU A 185 -17.76 -21.28 70.41
N LYS A 186 -18.71 -20.41 70.04
CA LYS A 186 -19.86 -20.09 70.90
C LYS A 186 -20.82 -21.27 71.04
N ARG A 187 -20.96 -22.11 70.02
CA ARG A 187 -21.76 -23.35 70.08
C ARG A 187 -21.09 -24.40 71.00
N ASP A 188 -19.77 -24.48 70.96
CA ASP A 188 -18.99 -25.38 71.82
C ASP A 188 -18.85 -24.84 73.26
N SER A 189 -18.81 -23.52 73.47
CA SER A 189 -18.74 -22.88 74.79
C SER A 189 -20.08 -22.86 75.55
N VAL A 190 -21.22 -23.14 74.91
CA VAL A 190 -22.48 -23.40 75.65
C VAL A 190 -22.34 -24.65 76.55
N ASN A 191 -21.32 -25.49 76.31
CA ASN A 191 -20.98 -26.63 77.16
C ASN A 191 -19.84 -26.39 78.19
N CYS A 192 -19.21 -25.21 78.22
CA CYS A 192 -18.24 -24.88 79.26
C CYS A 192 -18.41 -23.44 79.74
N SER A 193 -18.87 -23.31 80.99
CA SER A 193 -18.95 -22.07 81.77
C SER A 193 -17.65 -21.27 81.70
N ASP A 194 -17.82 -19.97 81.48
CA ASP A 194 -16.96 -18.84 81.85
C ASP A 194 -15.46 -18.97 81.52
N ASP A 195 -14.98 -18.34 80.43
CA ASP A 195 -13.90 -17.31 80.46
C ASP A 195 -13.35 -16.85 79.07
N ILE A 196 -14.18 -16.65 78.03
CA ILE A 196 -13.68 -16.20 76.70
C ILE A 196 -14.37 -14.92 76.23
N SER A 197 -14.16 -13.83 76.98
CA SER A 197 -14.65 -12.49 76.62
C SER A 197 -13.59 -11.60 75.95
N LYS A 198 -12.34 -12.04 75.76
CA LYS A 198 -11.25 -11.15 75.32
C LYS A 198 -10.68 -11.40 73.92
N SER A 199 -11.19 -12.37 73.15
CA SER A 199 -10.55 -12.75 71.88
C SER A 199 -11.27 -12.36 70.57
N CYS A 200 -12.49 -11.82 70.60
CA CYS A 200 -13.18 -11.35 69.39
C CYS A 200 -13.39 -9.81 69.43
N SER A 201 -12.35 -9.03 69.78
CA SER A 201 -12.38 -7.56 69.69
C SER A 201 -11.08 -6.99 69.13
N VAL A 202 -10.89 -7.11 67.80
CA VAL A 202 -10.35 -6.10 66.85
C VAL A 202 -10.92 -6.43 65.46
#